data_AF-A0A1B9YBT0-F1
#
_entry.id   AF-A0A1B9YBT0-F1
#
_cell.length_a   1.000
_cell.length_b   1.000
_cell.length_c   1.000
_cell.angle_alpha   90.00
_cell.angle_beta   90.00
_cell.angle_gamma   90.00
#
_symmetry.space_group_name_H-M   'P 1'
#
loop_
_entity.id
_entity.type
_entity.pdbx_description
1 polymer ?
#
loop_
_entity_poly.entity_id
_entity_poly.type
_entity_poly.pdbx_seq_one_letter_code
_entity_poly.pdbx_strand_id
1 'polypeptide(L)'
;MNISAYILEYLKQFGTVVVPQFGVFSLENSKAVINSENGSILPPSSKIAFHSDYQVASDDLVNFISTQKSVSKNSAESELQVQTDFWKKKLQADQVLEINNLGTIYIEDGHLTFNGNRLESDHPDFYGLEEIRFSDIKNNESTIPTVDREKDYKFNKSILWIFLFIIPVLGILYFGYTQQELIFGKKSFDSVSVQTTTKRIEKPVPVKIDSAQMKIADSIKQIQLKKDSLIQDSIKKTAVKSVKIPATQKSKPQWQK
;
A
#
# COMPACT_ATOMS: atom_id res chain seq x y z
N MET A 1 -20.01 39.92 -10.14
CA MET A 1 -19.10 39.32 -11.15
C MET A 1 -18.26 38.25 -10.44
N ASN A 2 -18.07 37.07 -11.04
CA ASN A 2 -17.42 35.94 -10.35
C ASN A 2 -15.91 35.88 -10.65
N ILE A 3 -15.13 36.82 -10.10
CA ILE A 3 -13.65 36.75 -10.11
C ILE A 3 -13.17 35.40 -9.54
N SER A 4 -13.86 34.85 -8.55
CA SER A 4 -13.55 33.56 -7.95
C SER A 4 -13.63 32.38 -8.93
N ALA A 5 -14.51 32.45 -9.94
CA ALA A 5 -14.58 31.42 -10.98
C ALA A 5 -13.33 31.44 -11.88
N TYR A 6 -12.86 32.62 -12.28
CA TYR A 6 -11.62 32.73 -13.06
C TYR A 6 -10.38 32.31 -12.27
N ILE A 7 -10.35 32.60 -10.96
CA ILE A 7 -9.29 32.10 -10.08
C ILE A 7 -9.32 30.57 -10.05
N LEU A 8 -10.49 29.94 -9.93
CA LEU A 8 -10.62 28.48 -9.97
C LEU A 8 -10.17 27.91 -11.32
N GLU A 9 -10.57 28.51 -12.44
CA GLU A 9 -10.16 28.07 -13.78
C GLU A 9 -8.63 28.14 -13.95
N TYR A 10 -8.02 29.26 -13.57
CA TYR A 10 -6.57 29.41 -13.59
C TYR A 10 -5.90 28.37 -12.70
N LEU A 11 -6.43 28.18 -11.49
CA LEU A 11 -5.91 27.22 -10.51
C LEU A 11 -5.97 25.78 -11.05
N LYS A 12 -7.04 25.39 -11.76
CA LYS A 12 -7.15 24.08 -12.41
C LYS A 12 -6.11 23.88 -13.52
N GLN A 13 -5.73 24.95 -14.23
CA GLN A 13 -4.79 24.87 -15.35
C GLN A 13 -3.33 24.91 -14.92
N PHE A 14 -2.99 25.75 -13.94
CA PHE A 14 -1.60 26.04 -13.55
C PHE A 14 -1.23 25.54 -12.15
N GLY A 15 -2.21 25.11 -11.35
CA GLY A 15 -2.01 24.57 -10.00
C GLY A 15 -1.74 25.60 -8.91
N THR A 16 -1.27 26.81 -9.24
CA THR A 16 -1.05 27.90 -8.27
C THR A 16 -1.39 29.22 -8.93
N VAL A 17 -2.03 30.12 -8.18
CA VAL A 17 -2.43 31.44 -8.63
C VAL A 17 -2.13 32.48 -7.57
N VAL A 18 -1.49 33.55 -8.03
CA VAL A 18 -1.21 34.73 -7.23
C VAL A 18 -2.35 35.72 -7.42
N VAL A 19 -2.98 36.11 -6.31
CA VAL A 19 -4.00 37.16 -6.29
C VAL A 19 -3.39 38.41 -5.66
N PRO A 20 -3.12 39.46 -6.47
CA PRO A 20 -2.47 40.67 -5.99
C PRO A 20 -3.18 41.28 -4.79
N GLN A 21 -2.38 41.73 -3.83
CA GLN A 21 -2.86 42.34 -2.59
C GLN A 21 -3.79 41.44 -1.77
N PHE A 22 -3.79 40.12 -1.96
CA PHE A 22 -4.63 39.22 -1.15
C PHE A 22 -3.84 38.01 -0.69
N GLY A 23 -3.20 37.29 -1.62
CA GLY A 23 -2.37 36.16 -1.31
C GLY A 23 -2.25 35.17 -2.45
N VAL A 24 -1.87 33.95 -2.12
CA VAL A 24 -1.60 32.87 -3.08
C VAL A 24 -2.54 31.71 -2.80
N PHE A 25 -3.23 31.26 -3.85
CA PHE A 25 -3.98 30.00 -3.82
C PHE A 25 -3.17 28.92 -4.54
N SER A 26 -3.15 27.72 -3.98
CA SER A 26 -2.47 26.56 -4.54
C SER A 26 -3.34 25.31 -4.48
N LEU A 27 -3.08 24.35 -5.35
CA LEU A 27 -3.64 23.01 -5.24
C LEU A 27 -2.68 22.13 -4.47
N GLU A 28 -3.20 21.52 -3.41
CA GLU A 28 -2.49 20.55 -2.61
C GLU A 28 -3.15 19.18 -2.76
N ASN A 29 -2.34 18.12 -2.76
CA ASN A 29 -2.86 16.76 -2.78
C ASN A 29 -3.42 16.41 -1.39
N SER A 30 -4.70 16.11 -1.34
CA SER A 30 -5.37 15.65 -0.13
C SER A 30 -5.57 14.14 -0.17
N LYS A 31 -5.31 13.51 0.98
CA LYS A 31 -5.50 12.06 1.15
C LYS A 31 -6.98 11.68 1.08
N ALA A 32 -7.25 10.38 0.99
CA ALA A 32 -8.59 9.85 1.20
C ALA A 32 -9.09 10.24 2.60
N VAL A 33 -10.34 10.64 2.71
CA VAL A 33 -10.96 11.09 3.95
C VAL A 33 -12.25 10.33 4.18
N ILE A 34 -12.45 9.87 5.41
CA ILE A 34 -13.72 9.25 5.81
C ILE A 34 -14.69 10.38 6.09
N ASN A 35 -15.78 10.42 5.35
CA ASN A 35 -16.91 11.27 5.66
C ASN A 35 -17.85 10.52 6.61
N SER A 36 -17.85 10.94 7.88
CA SER A 36 -18.65 10.33 8.94
C SER A 36 -20.14 10.66 8.82
N GLU A 37 -20.51 11.74 8.12
CA GLU A 37 -21.90 12.18 8.00
C GLU A 37 -22.69 11.28 7.03
N ASN A 38 -22.09 10.95 5.89
CA ASN A 38 -22.72 10.12 4.87
C ASN A 38 -22.26 8.65 4.91
N GLY A 39 -21.31 8.31 5.78
CA GLY A 39 -20.73 6.97 5.85
C GLY A 39 -20.03 6.58 4.55
N SER A 40 -19.15 7.44 4.03
CA SER A 40 -18.38 7.15 2.83
C SER A 40 -16.89 7.43 3.02
N ILE A 41 -16.09 6.85 2.13
CA ILE A 41 -14.67 7.15 1.97
C ILE A 41 -14.55 7.98 0.70
N LEU A 42 -14.20 9.25 0.86
CA LEU A 42 -13.86 10.13 -0.25
C LEU A 42 -12.47 9.76 -0.78
N PRO A 43 -12.28 9.64 -2.10
CA PRO A 43 -10.99 9.34 -2.69
C PRO A 43 -10.00 10.49 -2.45
N PRO A 44 -8.69 10.26 -2.57
CA PRO A 44 -7.73 11.35 -2.59
C PRO A 44 -8.07 12.31 -3.73
N SER A 45 -7.92 13.62 -3.48
CA SER A 45 -8.26 14.64 -4.46
C SER A 45 -7.42 15.90 -4.27
N SER A 46 -7.43 16.80 -5.24
CA SER A 46 -6.82 18.12 -5.08
C SER A 46 -7.69 19.00 -4.18
N LYS A 47 -7.10 19.56 -3.13
CA LYS A 47 -7.73 20.53 -2.23
C LYS A 47 -7.10 21.90 -2.46
N ILE A 48 -7.92 22.94 -2.46
CA ILE A 48 -7.43 24.32 -2.54
C ILE A 48 -6.81 24.70 -1.19
N ALA A 49 -5.61 25.24 -1.22
CA ALA A 49 -4.94 25.87 -0.09
C ALA A 49 -4.76 27.36 -0.35
N PHE A 50 -4.64 28.14 0.73
CA PHE A 50 -4.47 29.58 0.66
C PHE A 50 -3.41 30.03 1.66
N HIS A 51 -2.54 30.92 1.20
CA HIS A 51 -1.57 31.62 2.02
C HIS A 51 -1.78 33.13 1.86
N SER A 52 -2.01 33.85 2.95
CA SER A 52 -2.18 35.30 2.87
C SER A 52 -0.84 35.99 2.66
N ASP A 53 -0.73 36.75 1.58
CA ASP A 53 0.41 37.62 1.34
C ASP A 53 -0.06 38.86 0.59
N TYR A 54 -0.05 39.99 1.29
CA TYR A 54 -0.52 41.27 0.76
C TYR A 54 0.52 42.02 -0.07
N GLN A 55 1.79 41.59 -0.03
CA GLN A 55 2.90 42.24 -0.76
C GLN A 55 3.12 41.61 -2.13
N VAL A 56 2.62 40.39 -2.34
CA VAL A 56 2.76 39.71 -3.61
C VAL A 56 1.88 40.37 -4.67
N ALA A 57 2.48 40.61 -5.84
CA ALA A 57 1.81 41.07 -7.04
C ALA A 57 2.29 40.22 -8.24
N SER A 58 1.35 39.83 -9.09
CA SER A 58 1.61 39.17 -10.37
C SER A 58 0.57 39.65 -11.39
N ASP A 59 1.01 39.76 -12.64
CA ASP A 59 0.18 40.12 -13.77
C ASP A 59 -0.51 38.90 -14.42
N ASP A 60 -0.17 37.67 -14.02
CA ASP A 60 -0.59 36.46 -14.74
C ASP A 60 -2.11 36.25 -14.69
N LEU A 61 -2.69 36.41 -13.50
CA LEU A 61 -4.14 36.31 -13.32
C LEU A 61 -4.87 37.45 -14.05
N VAL A 62 -4.32 38.65 -14.04
CA VAL A 62 -4.90 39.82 -14.73
C VAL A 62 -4.90 39.61 -16.24
N ASN A 63 -3.78 39.09 -16.78
CA ASN A 63 -3.65 38.74 -18.19
C ASN A 63 -4.66 37.64 -18.58
N PHE A 64 -4.83 36.63 -17.72
CA PHE A 64 -5.80 35.56 -17.93
C PHE A 64 -7.24 36.09 -17.97
N ILE A 65 -7.63 36.89 -16.98
CA ILE A 65 -8.97 37.49 -16.91
C ILE A 65 -9.22 38.41 -18.11
N SER A 66 -8.24 39.23 -18.50
CA SER A 66 -8.38 40.13 -19.64
C SER A 66 -8.59 39.38 -20.95
N THR A 67 -7.88 38.26 -21.14
CA THR A 67 -8.03 37.39 -22.32
C THR A 67 -9.39 36.70 -22.33
N GLN A 68 -9.78 36.09 -21.22
CA GLN A 68 -11.03 35.33 -21.11
C GLN A 68 -12.27 36.23 -21.24
N LYS A 69 -12.21 37.47 -20.74
CA LYS A 69 -13.30 38.44 -20.79
C LYS A 69 -13.22 39.38 -22.01
N SER A 70 -12.13 39.34 -22.78
CA SER A 70 -11.87 40.27 -23.89
C SER A 70 -11.94 41.75 -23.49
N VAL A 71 -11.37 42.09 -22.33
CA VAL A 71 -11.28 43.47 -21.81
C VAL A 71 -9.83 43.95 -21.77
N SER A 72 -9.62 45.25 -21.60
CA SER A 72 -8.27 45.78 -21.39
C SER A 72 -7.68 45.29 -20.06
N LYS A 73 -6.36 45.12 -20.01
CA LYS A 73 -5.63 44.70 -18.80
C LYS A 73 -5.95 45.58 -17.60
N ASN A 74 -5.95 46.91 -17.79
CA ASN A 74 -6.24 47.87 -16.72
C ASN A 74 -7.68 47.72 -16.17
N SER A 75 -8.65 47.39 -17.03
CA SER A 75 -10.02 47.14 -16.58
C SER A 75 -10.10 45.86 -15.74
N ALA A 76 -9.43 44.79 -16.16
CA ALA A 76 -9.38 43.54 -15.41
C ALA A 76 -8.67 43.71 -14.06
N GLU A 77 -7.59 44.49 -14.02
CA GLU A 77 -6.85 44.80 -12.80
C GLU A 77 -7.72 45.59 -11.80
N SER A 78 -8.42 46.62 -12.28
CA SER A 78 -9.32 47.41 -11.44
C SER A 78 -10.45 46.56 -10.87
N GLU A 79 -11.04 45.67 -11.67
CA GLU A 79 -12.10 44.76 -11.20
C GLU A 79 -11.59 43.76 -10.16
N LEU A 80 -10.39 43.21 -10.36
CA LEU A 80 -9.74 42.32 -9.41
C LEU A 80 -9.45 43.04 -8.09
N GLN A 81 -8.95 44.28 -8.15
CA GLN A 81 -8.66 45.10 -6.98
C GLN A 81 -9.94 45.41 -6.17
N VAL A 82 -11.02 45.79 -6.84
CA VAL A 82 -12.33 46.03 -6.16
C VAL A 82 -12.79 44.77 -5.43
N GLN A 83 -12.60 43.59 -6.03
CA GLN A 83 -12.97 42.33 -5.42
C GLN A 83 -12.10 41.97 -4.21
N THR A 84 -10.77 42.13 -4.31
CA THR A 84 -9.86 41.82 -3.19
C THR A 84 -10.04 42.79 -2.04
N ASP A 85 -10.32 44.06 -2.32
CA ASP A 85 -10.63 45.05 -1.29
C ASP A 85 -11.97 44.79 -0.60
N PHE A 86 -12.97 44.32 -1.35
CA PHE A 86 -14.22 43.82 -0.77
C PHE A 86 -13.97 42.63 0.18
N TRP A 87 -13.17 41.65 -0.25
CA TRP A 87 -12.81 40.50 0.56
C TRP A 87 -12.08 40.89 1.84
N LYS A 88 -11.08 41.79 1.77
CA LYS A 88 -10.38 42.30 2.95
C LYS A 88 -11.34 42.96 3.94
N LYS A 89 -12.21 43.85 3.45
CA LYS A 89 -13.17 44.57 4.30
C LYS A 89 -14.15 43.61 4.97
N LYS A 90 -14.67 42.63 4.21
CA LYS A 90 -15.57 41.61 4.75
C LYS A 90 -14.88 40.74 5.79
N LEU A 91 -13.66 40.29 5.52
CA LEU A 91 -12.87 39.50 6.47
C LEU A 91 -12.55 40.29 7.74
N GLN A 92 -12.28 41.59 7.64
CA GLN A 92 -12.06 42.47 8.79
C GLN A 92 -13.32 42.70 9.63
N ALA A 93 -14.49 42.79 8.99
CA ALA A 93 -15.76 43.05 9.67
C ALA A 93 -16.36 41.79 10.31
N ASP A 94 -16.45 40.71 9.54
CA ASP A 94 -17.20 39.51 9.92
C ASP A 94 -16.28 38.39 10.46
N GLN A 95 -14.96 38.54 10.36
CA GLN A 95 -13.94 37.50 10.65
C GLN A 95 -14.06 36.21 9.82
N VAL A 96 -15.12 36.09 9.01
CA VAL A 96 -15.42 34.96 8.15
C VAL A 96 -15.71 35.47 6.74
N LEU A 97 -15.07 34.85 5.75
CA LEU A 97 -15.25 35.16 4.35
C LEU A 97 -15.42 33.87 3.55
N GLU A 98 -16.64 33.64 3.07
CA GLU A 98 -16.93 32.62 2.08
C GLU A 98 -16.62 33.15 0.67
N ILE A 99 -15.79 32.41 -0.06
CA ILE A 99 -15.46 32.67 -1.46
C ILE A 99 -15.96 31.50 -2.30
N ASN A 100 -17.03 31.77 -3.05
CA ASN A 100 -17.66 30.78 -3.95
C ASN A 100 -16.62 30.06 -4.80
N ASN A 101 -16.75 28.72 -4.87
CA ASN A 101 -15.89 27.79 -5.60
C ASN A 101 -14.47 27.60 -5.04
N LEU A 102 -13.98 28.46 -4.14
CA LEU A 102 -12.63 28.35 -3.58
C LEU A 102 -12.64 27.78 -2.15
N GLY A 103 -13.53 28.28 -1.29
CA GLY A 103 -13.63 27.85 0.10
C GLY A 103 -13.93 29.00 1.04
N THR A 104 -13.70 28.79 2.34
CA THR A 104 -14.00 29.78 3.38
C THR A 104 -12.76 30.11 4.20
N ILE A 105 -12.53 31.40 4.41
CA ILE A 105 -11.46 31.93 5.26
C ILE A 105 -12.08 32.34 6.60
N TYR A 106 -11.42 31.98 7.69
CA TYR A 106 -11.80 32.32 9.05
C TYR A 106 -10.59 32.93 9.77
N ILE A 107 -10.82 33.91 10.64
CA ILE A 107 -9.82 34.40 11.58
C ILE A 107 -10.18 33.83 12.95
N GLU A 108 -9.35 32.91 13.44
CA GLU A 108 -9.48 32.31 14.78
C GLU A 108 -8.26 32.70 15.61
N ASP A 109 -8.48 33.27 16.79
CA ASP A 109 -7.40 33.68 17.72
C ASP A 109 -6.32 34.58 17.08
N GLY A 110 -6.70 35.40 16.10
CA GLY A 110 -5.79 36.26 15.34
C GLY A 110 -4.99 35.53 14.24
N HIS A 111 -5.21 34.23 14.06
CA HIS A 111 -4.62 33.43 12.99
C HIS A 111 -5.62 33.22 11.84
N LEU A 112 -5.18 33.50 10.62
CA LEU A 112 -5.96 33.24 9.42
C LEU A 112 -5.90 31.76 9.06
N THR A 113 -7.05 31.11 9.05
CA THR A 113 -7.23 29.71 8.69
C THR A 113 -8.12 29.63 7.45
N PHE A 114 -7.75 28.75 6.51
CA PHE A 114 -8.51 28.55 5.29
C PHE A 114 -9.02 27.12 5.16
N ASN A 115 -10.32 26.98 4.96
CA ASN A 115 -10.94 25.72 4.57
C ASN A 115 -11.31 25.76 3.08
N GLY A 116 -10.38 25.29 2.25
CA GLY A 116 -10.58 25.21 0.81
C GLY A 116 -11.47 24.05 0.37
N ASN A 117 -12.15 24.25 -0.74
CA ASN A 117 -12.98 23.22 -1.34
C ASN A 117 -12.12 22.10 -1.93
N ARG A 118 -12.62 20.86 -1.87
CA ARG A 118 -12.07 19.75 -2.65
C ARG A 118 -12.53 19.89 -4.09
N LEU A 119 -11.61 19.75 -5.02
CA LEU A 119 -11.94 19.65 -6.44
C LEU A 119 -12.40 18.24 -6.76
N GLU A 120 -13.23 18.15 -7.80
CA GLU A 120 -13.57 16.88 -8.44
C GLU A 120 -12.28 16.18 -8.91
N SER A 121 -12.30 14.84 -8.84
CA SER A 121 -11.15 13.96 -9.08
C SER A 121 -10.81 13.81 -10.58
N ASP A 122 -10.84 14.89 -11.34
CA ASP A 122 -10.53 14.91 -12.78
C ASP A 122 -9.02 14.90 -13.07
N HIS A 123 -8.19 14.91 -12.03
CA HIS A 123 -6.74 14.85 -12.20
C HIS A 123 -6.33 13.43 -12.64
N PRO A 124 -5.43 13.28 -13.63
CA PRO A 124 -4.98 11.98 -14.11
C PRO A 124 -4.48 11.04 -13.00
N ASP A 125 -3.86 11.61 -11.97
CA ASP A 125 -3.32 10.85 -10.82
C ASP A 125 -4.39 10.17 -9.96
N PHE A 126 -5.64 10.64 -10.01
CA PHE A 126 -6.76 10.09 -9.23
C PHE A 126 -7.74 9.29 -10.10
N TYR A 127 -7.41 9.07 -11.37
CA TYR A 127 -8.27 8.34 -12.29
C TYR A 127 -8.59 6.93 -11.77
N GLY A 128 -9.88 6.59 -11.73
CA GLY A 128 -10.37 5.28 -11.26
C GLY A 128 -10.52 5.16 -9.74
N LEU A 129 -10.25 6.22 -8.97
CA LEU A 129 -10.55 6.25 -7.54
C LEU A 129 -11.93 6.88 -7.33
N GLU A 130 -12.91 6.07 -6.96
CA GLU A 130 -14.29 6.51 -6.71
C GLU A 130 -14.58 6.66 -5.21
N GLU A 131 -15.66 7.39 -4.89
CA GLU A 131 -16.20 7.44 -3.54
C GLU A 131 -16.82 6.09 -3.17
N ILE A 132 -16.37 5.52 -2.05
CA ILE A 132 -16.89 4.24 -1.56
C ILE A 132 -17.89 4.53 -0.45
N ARG A 133 -19.18 4.24 -0.69
CA ARG A 133 -20.23 4.39 0.33
C ARG A 133 -20.43 3.07 1.06
N PHE A 134 -20.36 3.07 2.38
CA PHE A 134 -20.52 1.84 3.17
C PHE A 134 -21.91 1.20 2.99
N SER A 135 -22.93 2.01 2.66
CA SER A 135 -24.28 1.54 2.33
C SER A 135 -24.32 0.59 1.12
N ASP A 136 -23.39 0.74 0.20
CA ASP A 136 -23.38 0.06 -1.09
C ASP A 136 -22.62 -1.27 -0.99
N ILE A 137 -21.86 -1.44 0.09
CA ILE A 137 -21.17 -2.68 0.44
C ILE A 137 -22.21 -3.69 0.92
N LYS A 138 -22.83 -4.39 -0.03
CA LYS A 138 -23.61 -5.58 0.26
C LYS A 138 -22.63 -6.67 0.64
N ASN A 139 -22.67 -7.12 1.90
CA ASN A 139 -21.97 -8.30 2.36
C ASN A 139 -22.56 -9.53 1.65
N ASN A 140 -22.20 -9.78 0.39
CA ASN A 140 -22.17 -11.15 -0.07
C ASN A 140 -20.98 -11.75 0.66
N GLU A 141 -21.26 -12.44 1.75
CA GLU A 141 -20.33 -13.40 2.33
C GLU A 141 -20.00 -14.41 1.23
N SER A 142 -19.08 -14.04 0.35
CA SER A 142 -18.25 -14.99 -0.35
C SER A 142 -17.43 -15.56 0.78
N THR A 143 -17.96 -16.62 1.37
CA THR A 143 -17.25 -17.53 2.25
C THR A 143 -15.97 -17.90 1.51
N ILE A 144 -14.91 -17.12 1.68
CA ILE A 144 -13.57 -17.58 1.41
C ILE A 144 -13.44 -18.71 2.42
N PRO A 145 -13.40 -19.99 2.01
CA PRO A 145 -13.25 -21.05 2.98
C PRO A 145 -11.92 -20.78 3.67
N THR A 146 -11.97 -20.35 4.93
CA THR A 146 -10.83 -20.39 5.81
C THR A 146 -10.42 -21.85 5.80
N VAL A 147 -9.29 -22.14 5.17
CA VAL A 147 -8.67 -23.46 5.26
C VAL A 147 -8.06 -23.52 6.66
N ASP A 148 -8.93 -23.61 7.66
CA ASP A 148 -8.56 -23.95 9.02
C ASP A 148 -8.10 -25.40 8.96
N ARG A 149 -6.78 -25.57 8.92
CA ARG A 149 -6.10 -26.87 8.94
C ARG A 149 -6.09 -27.46 10.35
N GLU A 150 -7.19 -27.37 11.07
CA GLU A 150 -7.40 -28.19 12.26
C GLU A 150 -8.39 -29.27 11.86
N LYS A 151 -7.83 -30.44 11.50
CA LYS A 151 -8.61 -31.64 11.21
C LYS A 151 -9.27 -32.08 12.51
N ASP A 152 -10.45 -31.54 12.77
CA ASP A 152 -11.41 -32.16 13.66
C ASP A 152 -11.76 -33.53 13.07
N TYR A 153 -11.15 -34.57 13.65
CA TYR A 153 -11.52 -35.95 13.36
C TYR A 153 -12.97 -36.16 13.85
N LYS A 154 -13.94 -35.95 12.96
CA LYS A 154 -15.35 -36.22 13.26
C LYS A 154 -15.65 -37.67 12.91
N PHE A 155 -15.80 -38.48 13.96
CA PHE A 155 -16.29 -39.85 13.85
C PHE A 155 -17.62 -39.88 13.09
N ASN A 156 -17.60 -40.39 11.85
CA ASN A 156 -18.83 -40.70 11.14
C ASN A 156 -19.44 -41.98 11.74
N LYS A 157 -20.77 -42.11 11.72
CA LYS A 157 -21.46 -43.32 12.22
C LYS A 157 -21.00 -44.62 11.53
N SER A 158 -20.32 -44.52 10.39
CA SER A 158 -19.73 -45.65 9.66
C SER A 158 -18.49 -46.24 10.34
N ILE A 159 -17.71 -45.47 11.11
CA ILE A 159 -16.60 -46.05 11.90
C ILE A 159 -17.14 -47.06 12.91
N LEU A 160 -18.32 -46.80 13.48
CA LEU A 160 -18.92 -47.68 14.48
C LEU A 160 -19.35 -49.02 13.86
N TRP A 161 -19.75 -49.01 12.58
CA TRP A 161 -20.02 -50.22 11.80
C TRP A 161 -18.76 -51.03 11.48
N ILE A 162 -17.57 -50.41 11.39
CA ILE A 162 -16.32 -51.14 11.13
C ILE A 162 -16.00 -52.14 12.25
N PHE A 163 -16.29 -51.78 13.50
CA PHE A 163 -16.09 -52.66 14.66
C PHE A 163 -17.02 -53.89 14.61
N LEU A 164 -18.22 -53.74 14.05
CA LEU A 164 -19.17 -54.85 13.87
C LEU A 164 -18.62 -55.93 12.94
N PHE A 165 -17.79 -55.57 11.95
CA PHE A 165 -17.16 -56.52 11.03
C PHE A 165 -15.79 -56.99 11.52
N ILE A 166 -15.02 -56.14 12.20
CA ILE A 166 -13.68 -56.48 12.68
C ILE A 166 -13.71 -57.54 13.79
N ILE A 167 -14.65 -57.45 14.74
CA ILE A 167 -14.78 -58.39 15.84
C ILE A 167 -15.03 -59.84 15.35
N PRO A 168 -16.00 -60.12 14.47
CA PRO A 168 -16.23 -61.49 13.97
C PRO A 168 -15.08 -62.00 13.11
N VAL A 169 -14.45 -61.15 12.28
CA VAL A 169 -13.27 -61.55 11.49
C VAL A 169 -12.12 -61.97 12.40
N LEU A 170 -11.87 -61.23 13.48
CA LEU A 170 -10.84 -61.57 14.47
C LEU A 170 -11.17 -62.89 15.20
N GLY A 171 -12.44 -63.12 15.52
CA GLY A 171 -12.93 -64.37 16.11
C GLY A 171 -12.73 -65.57 15.19
N ILE A 172 -13.03 -65.44 13.89
CA ILE A 172 -12.79 -66.49 12.89
C ILE A 172 -11.29 -66.76 12.74
N LEU A 173 -10.45 -65.71 12.73
CA LEU A 173 -9.00 -65.87 12.66
C LEU A 173 -8.45 -66.62 13.87
N TYR A 174 -8.91 -66.26 15.07
CA TYR A 174 -8.54 -66.94 16.32
C TYR A 174 -9.01 -68.39 16.32
N PHE A 175 -10.26 -68.63 15.94
CA PHE A 175 -10.80 -69.98 15.83
C PHE A 175 -10.01 -70.83 14.84
N GLY A 176 -9.68 -70.26 13.67
CA GLY A 176 -8.86 -70.90 12.65
C GLY A 176 -7.43 -71.21 13.10
N TYR A 177 -6.85 -70.38 13.97
CA TYR A 177 -5.56 -70.69 14.60
C TYR A 177 -5.66 -71.82 15.63
N THR A 178 -6.71 -71.84 16.44
CA THR A 178 -6.88 -72.86 17.49
C THR A 178 -7.31 -74.22 16.97
N GLN A 179 -8.02 -74.28 15.83
CA GLN A 179 -8.57 -75.52 15.26
C GLN A 179 -8.11 -75.74 13.82
N GLN A 180 -6.82 -75.51 13.53
CA GLN A 180 -6.24 -75.71 12.19
C GLN A 180 -6.50 -77.12 11.63
N GLU A 181 -6.55 -78.14 12.49
CA GLU A 181 -6.71 -79.54 12.06
C GLU A 181 -8.12 -79.88 11.56
N LEU A 182 -9.16 -79.20 12.06
CA LEU A 182 -10.55 -79.43 11.64
C LEU A 182 -10.92 -78.68 10.35
N ILE A 183 -10.22 -77.59 10.05
CA ILE A 183 -10.53 -76.71 8.91
C ILE A 183 -9.65 -77.03 7.68
N PHE A 184 -8.40 -77.47 7.89
CA PHE A 184 -7.45 -77.74 6.79
C PHE A 184 -7.16 -79.22 6.55
N GLY A 185 -7.71 -80.14 7.37
CA GLY A 185 -7.42 -81.56 7.25
C GLY A 185 -5.96 -81.90 7.52
N LYS A 186 -5.65 -83.20 7.62
CA LYS A 186 -4.28 -83.64 7.94
C LYS A 186 -3.33 -83.27 6.80
N LYS A 187 -2.19 -82.65 7.15
CA LYS A 187 -1.13 -82.30 6.19
C LYS A 187 -0.73 -83.53 5.39
N SER A 188 -1.11 -83.58 4.12
CA SER A 188 -0.47 -84.47 3.15
C SER A 188 0.85 -83.80 2.73
N PHE A 189 1.90 -84.58 2.51
CA PHE A 189 3.26 -84.19 2.12
C PHE A 189 4.28 -84.06 3.27
N ASP A 190 5.16 -85.07 3.33
CA ASP A 190 6.41 -85.07 4.09
C ASP A 190 7.41 -84.07 3.50
N SER A 191 8.05 -83.29 4.37
CA SER A 191 9.07 -82.32 3.99
C SER A 191 10.34 -83.03 3.52
N VAL A 192 10.53 -83.12 2.20
CA VAL A 192 11.80 -83.55 1.60
C VAL A 192 12.85 -82.47 1.85
N SER A 193 13.81 -82.79 2.71
CA SER A 193 14.99 -81.98 3.00
C SER A 193 15.96 -82.00 1.82
N VAL A 194 16.07 -80.89 1.08
CA VAL A 194 17.15 -80.71 0.09
C VAL A 194 18.39 -80.21 0.83
N GLN A 195 19.40 -81.09 0.92
CA GLN A 195 20.72 -80.79 1.49
C GLN A 195 21.51 -79.89 0.54
N THR A 196 21.70 -78.61 0.88
CA THR A 196 22.65 -77.73 0.19
C THR A 196 24.04 -77.89 0.80
N THR A 197 24.87 -78.75 0.20
CA THR A 197 26.31 -78.85 0.51
C THR A 197 27.10 -77.76 -0.22
N THR A 198 27.89 -77.04 0.57
CA THR A 198 28.75 -75.89 0.26
C THR A 198 30.09 -76.26 -0.40
N LYS A 199 30.65 -75.36 -1.24
CA LYS A 199 32.10 -75.05 -1.30
C LYS A 199 32.23 -73.52 -1.18
N ARG A 200 32.71 -72.95 -0.05
CA ARG A 200 34.13 -72.66 0.35
C ARG A 200 34.88 -71.95 -0.80
N ILE A 201 35.29 -70.68 -0.68
CA ILE A 201 36.54 -70.12 -0.08
C ILE A 201 36.30 -68.59 0.11
N GLU A 202 36.23 -68.02 1.32
CA GLU A 202 37.24 -67.34 2.18
C GLU A 202 37.16 -65.78 2.20
N LYS A 203 37.44 -65.25 3.40
CA LYS A 203 37.33 -63.88 3.98
C LYS A 203 38.58 -63.01 3.61
N PRO A 204 38.79 -61.72 4.01
CA PRO A 204 38.14 -60.93 5.09
C PRO A 204 37.90 -59.39 4.89
N VAL A 205 36.85 -58.86 5.55
CA VAL A 205 36.74 -57.75 6.55
C VAL A 205 37.78 -56.58 6.53
N PRO A 206 37.51 -55.39 7.13
CA PRO A 206 36.61 -54.25 6.84
C PRO A 206 37.38 -52.91 6.69
N VAL A 207 36.68 -51.74 6.69
CA VAL A 207 37.01 -50.48 7.42
C VAL A 207 36.76 -49.18 6.60
N LYS A 208 35.90 -48.34 7.21
CA LYS A 208 35.77 -46.86 7.31
C LYS A 208 36.20 -45.89 6.18
N ILE A 209 35.24 -45.02 5.84
CA ILE A 209 35.23 -43.54 5.93
C ILE A 209 36.61 -42.85 5.87
N ASP A 210 36.87 -42.07 4.80
CA ASP A 210 37.15 -40.62 4.88
C ASP A 210 37.51 -39.99 3.52
N SER A 211 36.99 -38.78 3.33
CA SER A 211 37.62 -37.58 2.75
C SER A 211 38.44 -37.64 1.44
N ALA A 212 37.91 -36.85 0.48
CA ALA A 212 38.61 -35.89 -0.40
C ALA A 212 39.54 -36.38 -1.53
N GLN A 213 39.17 -36.03 -2.78
CA GLN A 213 39.90 -35.14 -3.73
C GLN A 213 39.27 -35.26 -5.14
N MET A 214 38.70 -34.16 -5.66
CA MET A 214 39.27 -33.25 -6.67
C MET A 214 39.33 -33.78 -8.11
N LYS A 215 38.76 -32.95 -9.00
CA LYS A 215 39.17 -32.65 -10.39
C LYS A 215 38.91 -33.77 -11.42
N ILE A 216 38.44 -33.56 -12.65
CA ILE A 216 38.53 -32.47 -13.64
C ILE A 216 37.34 -32.64 -14.62
N ALA A 217 36.86 -31.49 -15.14
CA ALA A 217 36.33 -31.17 -16.47
C ALA A 217 35.76 -32.30 -17.38
N ASP A 218 34.75 -32.09 -18.22
CA ASP A 218 34.58 -30.94 -19.11
C ASP A 218 33.22 -31.07 -19.84
N SER A 219 32.83 -29.96 -20.47
CA SER A 219 31.95 -29.88 -21.66
C SER A 219 30.42 -29.78 -21.51
N ILE A 220 29.92 -28.73 -22.19
CA ILE A 220 28.55 -28.41 -22.63
C ILE A 220 27.77 -27.57 -21.59
N LYS A 221 27.99 -26.26 -21.49
CA LYS A 221 27.76 -25.18 -22.47
C LYS A 221 26.28 -25.12 -22.92
N GLN A 222 25.66 -23.96 -22.65
CA GLN A 222 24.38 -23.46 -23.20
C GLN A 222 23.16 -24.24 -22.69
N ILE A 223 22.26 -23.71 -21.86
CA ILE A 223 21.41 -22.53 -22.13
C ILE A 223 20.93 -22.03 -20.75
N GLN A 224 21.60 -21.03 -20.19
CA GLN A 224 21.04 -20.17 -19.14
C GLN A 224 21.79 -18.85 -19.22
N LEU A 225 21.50 -18.12 -20.30
CA LEU A 225 21.95 -16.75 -20.48
C LEU A 225 20.71 -15.88 -20.60
N LYS A 226 20.71 -14.84 -19.75
CA LYS A 226 19.86 -13.64 -19.75
C LYS A 226 18.65 -13.66 -18.84
N LYS A 227 18.92 -13.34 -17.57
CA LYS A 227 18.33 -12.14 -16.96
C LYS A 227 19.23 -11.69 -15.82
N ASP A 228 19.95 -10.61 -16.06
CA ASP A 228 20.00 -9.45 -15.16
C ASP A 228 21.13 -8.53 -15.59
N SER A 229 20.74 -7.37 -16.09
CA SER A 229 21.63 -6.26 -16.39
C SER A 229 20.85 -4.97 -16.19
N LEU A 230 21.16 -4.32 -15.07
CA LEU A 230 21.29 -2.86 -14.92
C LEU A 230 19.95 -2.09 -14.94
N ILE A 231 19.69 -1.09 -14.10
CA ILE A 231 20.54 0.01 -13.64
C ILE A 231 20.02 0.49 -12.27
N GLN A 232 20.92 0.63 -11.31
CA GLN A 232 20.72 1.35 -10.06
C GLN A 232 21.71 2.52 -10.09
N ASP A 233 21.25 3.71 -10.49
CA ASP A 233 22.06 4.93 -10.44
C ASP A 233 21.82 5.65 -9.12
N SER A 234 22.86 5.69 -8.29
CA SER A 234 22.95 6.51 -7.09
C SER A 234 24.29 7.21 -7.07
N ILE A 235 24.28 8.42 -7.63
CA ILE A 235 25.01 9.64 -7.25
C ILE A 235 26.22 9.40 -6.32
N LYS A 236 27.43 9.49 -6.89
CA LYS A 236 28.68 9.55 -6.13
C LYS A 236 29.27 10.96 -6.14
N LYS A 237 29.42 11.47 -4.92
CA LYS A 237 30.14 12.66 -4.44
C LYS A 237 31.40 13.02 -5.25
N THR A 238 31.50 14.30 -5.62
CA THR A 238 32.79 14.96 -5.89
C THR A 238 33.16 15.87 -4.72
N ALA A 239 34.42 15.75 -4.31
CA ALA A 239 35.04 16.36 -3.15
C ALA A 239 35.07 17.90 -3.20
N VAL A 240 34.80 18.53 -2.06
CA VAL A 240 35.09 19.95 -1.83
C VAL A 240 36.02 20.09 -0.63
N LYS A 241 37.04 20.91 -0.86
CA LYS A 241 38.17 21.27 -0.01
C LYS A 241 37.73 21.85 1.33
N SER A 242 38.46 21.52 2.39
CA SER A 242 38.35 22.07 3.73
C SER A 242 38.86 23.52 3.78
N VAL A 243 38.03 24.43 4.28
CA VAL A 243 38.41 25.79 4.70
C VAL A 243 38.00 25.96 6.17
N LYS A 244 38.98 26.34 7.01
CA LYS A 244 38.83 26.72 8.42
C LYS A 244 38.41 28.18 8.54
N ILE A 245 37.39 28.49 9.36
CA ILE A 245 37.10 29.83 9.94
C ILE A 245 36.47 29.63 11.35
N PRO A 246 36.72 30.49 12.36
CA PRO A 246 36.72 30.12 13.78
C PRO A 246 35.38 30.34 14.51
N ALA A 247 35.25 29.69 15.66
CA ALA A 247 34.09 29.78 16.55
C ALA A 247 34.07 31.11 17.33
N THR A 248 32.96 31.84 17.21
CA THR A 248 32.62 33.03 18.00
C THR A 248 32.01 32.64 19.35
N GLN A 249 32.37 33.44 20.37
CA GLN A 249 32.00 33.27 21.78
C GLN A 249 30.50 33.43 22.03
N LYS A 250 29.92 32.52 22.83
CA LYS A 250 28.59 32.64 23.43
C LYS A 250 28.65 33.56 24.66
N SER A 251 27.83 34.62 24.66
CA SER A 251 27.57 35.45 25.84
C SER A 251 26.48 34.84 26.74
N LYS A 252 26.63 35.02 28.05
CA LYS A 252 25.69 34.60 29.11
C LYS A 252 24.57 35.63 29.27
N PRO A 253 23.35 35.25 29.68
CA PRO A 253 22.37 36.21 30.17
C PRO A 253 22.63 36.50 31.66
N GLN A 254 22.72 37.80 31.98
CA GLN A 254 22.89 38.33 33.33
C GLN A 254 21.50 38.65 33.90
N TRP A 255 21.14 38.02 35.02
CA TRP A 255 19.93 38.35 35.79
C TRP A 255 20.16 39.65 36.58
N GLN A 256 19.21 40.59 36.51
CA GLN A 256 19.16 41.76 37.38
C GLN A 256 18.15 41.56 38.52
N LYS A 257 18.54 42.01 39.71
CA LYS A 257 17.68 42.47 40.80
C LYS A 257 17.71 43.99 40.80
#